data_AF-A0A0G0P8A0-F1
#
_entry.id   AF-A0A0G0P8A0-F1
#
_cell.length_a   1.000
_cell.length_b   1.000
_cell.length_c   1.000
_cell.angle_alpha   90.00
_cell.angle_beta   90.00
_cell.angle_gamma   90.00
#
_symmetry.space_group_name_H-M   'P 1'
#
loop_
_entity.id
_entity.type
_entity.pdbx_description
1 polymer ?
#
loop_
_entity_poly.entity_id
_entity_poly.type
_entity_poly.pdbx_seq_one_letter_code
_entity_poly.pdbx_strand_id
1 'polypeptide(L)'
;MLNVFNQSIWGDEGFSAILSMKSLPEIIKIISRDTSPPLWNIFEHLVFQTFGTDEIYIRGLSFAFFLGTVFFTYKIASFLFSRKTGLLAALFTFLNPFFFIYAFEGRMYSIMAMGVAGSMYFYLRIFLNEEGIRKRDRFGYIFFTLWALYSHHFAFLKNV
;
A
#
# COMPACT_ATOMS: atom_id res chain seq x y z
N MET A 1 11.61 -5.17 25.61
CA MET A 1 10.67 -4.05 25.74
C MET A 1 9.75 -4.08 24.53
N LEU A 2 8.43 -4.03 24.74
CA LEU A 2 7.47 -3.99 23.63
C LEU A 2 7.56 -2.60 22.95
N ASN A 3 7.53 -2.60 21.63
CA ASN A 3 7.45 -1.42 20.77
C ASN A 3 6.39 -1.67 19.68
N VAL A 4 6.15 -0.67 18.83
CA VAL A 4 5.13 -0.76 17.78
C VAL A 4 5.35 -1.90 16.78
N PHE A 5 6.57 -2.45 16.67
CA PHE A 5 6.89 -3.55 15.75
C PHE A 5 6.66 -4.95 16.34
N ASN A 6 6.68 -5.11 17.66
CA ASN A 6 6.59 -6.44 18.31
C ASN A 6 5.44 -6.57 19.31
N GLN A 7 4.52 -5.60 19.31
CA GLN A 7 3.25 -5.72 20.03
C GLN A 7 2.36 -6.77 19.35
N SER A 8 1.60 -7.49 20.19
CA SER A 8 0.67 -8.52 19.75
C SER A 8 -0.29 -8.01 18.67
N ILE A 9 -0.54 -8.86 17.68
CA ILE A 9 -1.49 -8.57 16.62
C ILE A 9 -2.93 -8.68 17.12
N TRP A 10 -3.81 -7.82 16.61
CA TRP A 10 -5.24 -7.87 16.94
C TRP A 10 -5.99 -8.81 15.98
N GLY A 11 -7.28 -9.05 16.23
CA GLY A 11 -8.05 -10.12 15.57
C GLY A 11 -7.98 -10.12 14.05
N ASP A 12 -8.15 -8.95 13.43
CA ASP A 12 -8.12 -8.80 11.97
C ASP A 12 -6.72 -9.01 11.35
N GLU A 13 -5.67 -8.56 12.03
CA GLU A 13 -4.27 -8.85 11.66
C GLU A 13 -4.02 -10.37 11.77
N GLY A 14 -4.50 -11.01 12.84
CA GLY A 14 -4.40 -12.45 13.04
C GLY A 14 -5.10 -13.27 11.96
N PHE A 15 -6.31 -12.86 11.55
CA PHE A 15 -7.02 -13.52 10.44
C PHE A 15 -6.23 -13.42 9.13
N SER A 16 -5.68 -12.22 8.85
CA SER A 16 -4.88 -11.98 7.65
C SER A 16 -3.62 -12.84 7.65
N ALA A 17 -2.89 -12.87 8.77
CA ALA A 17 -1.68 -13.67 8.94
C ALA A 17 -1.95 -15.18 8.78
N ILE A 18 -2.98 -15.73 9.44
CA ILE A 18 -3.33 -17.15 9.33
C ILE A 18 -3.67 -17.54 7.88
N LEU A 19 -4.35 -16.66 7.16
CA LEU A 19 -4.64 -16.86 5.74
C LEU A 19 -3.36 -16.84 4.90
N SER A 20 -2.47 -15.88 5.15
CA SER A 20 -1.19 -15.71 4.43
C SER A 20 -0.18 -16.83 4.68
N MET A 21 -0.34 -17.61 5.75
CA MET A 21 0.46 -18.82 6.01
C MET A 21 0.12 -19.99 5.06
N LYS A 22 -1.01 -19.94 4.34
CA LYS A 22 -1.43 -21.00 3.41
C LYS A 22 -0.65 -20.91 2.08
N SER A 23 -0.79 -21.93 1.24
CA SER A 23 -0.23 -21.89 -0.11
C SER A 23 -0.91 -20.82 -0.98
N LEU A 24 -0.20 -20.22 -1.95
CA LEU A 24 -0.78 -19.22 -2.86
C LEU A 24 -2.11 -19.68 -3.53
N PRO A 25 -2.25 -20.92 -4.02
CA PRO A 25 -3.52 -21.39 -4.58
C PRO A 25 -4.65 -21.41 -3.55
N GLU A 26 -4.36 -21.77 -2.30
CA GLU A 26 -5.35 -21.76 -1.22
C GLU A 26 -5.73 -20.34 -0.80
N ILE A 27 -4.76 -19.42 -0.72
CA ILE A 27 -5.02 -18.00 -0.48
C ILE A 27 -6.00 -17.47 -1.51
N ILE A 28 -5.72 -17.67 -2.81
CA ILE A 28 -6.58 -17.21 -3.90
C ILE A 28 -7.98 -17.87 -3.81
N LYS A 29 -8.04 -19.18 -3.55
CA LYS A 29 -9.30 -19.92 -3.44
C LYS A 29 -10.17 -19.40 -2.30
N ILE A 30 -9.58 -19.11 -1.14
CA ILE A 30 -10.32 -18.60 0.03
C ILE A 30 -10.76 -17.16 -0.23
N ILE A 31 -9.82 -16.30 -0.66
CA ILE A 31 -10.08 -14.88 -0.91
C ILE A 31 -11.10 -14.63 -2.01
N SER A 32 -11.16 -15.49 -3.04
CA SER A 32 -12.20 -15.37 -4.07
C SER A 32 -13.64 -15.46 -3.55
N ARG A 33 -13.82 -15.91 -2.31
CA ARG A 33 -15.11 -16.01 -1.60
C ARG A 33 -15.25 -14.97 -0.50
N ASP A 34 -14.23 -14.12 -0.32
CA ASP A 34 -14.19 -13.02 0.64
C ASP A 34 -14.40 -11.69 -0.09
N THR A 35 -14.57 -10.62 0.69
CA THR A 35 -14.75 -9.23 0.26
C THR A 35 -13.43 -8.49 0.00
N SER A 36 -12.32 -9.00 0.56
CA SER A 36 -11.01 -8.35 0.50
C SER A 36 -10.18 -8.89 -0.66
N PRO A 37 -9.66 -8.06 -1.57
CA PRO A 37 -8.74 -8.49 -2.63
C PRO A 37 -7.41 -9.12 -2.12
N PRO A 38 -6.74 -9.97 -2.91
CA PRO A 38 -5.69 -10.87 -2.41
C PRO A 38 -4.30 -10.25 -2.24
N LEU A 39 -4.06 -9.01 -2.68
CA LEU A 39 -2.69 -8.50 -2.80
C LEU A 39 -1.95 -8.42 -1.46
N TRP A 40 -2.64 -8.02 -0.38
CA TRP A 40 -2.04 -8.00 0.95
C TRP A 40 -1.55 -9.39 1.35
N ASN A 41 -2.41 -10.40 1.27
CA ASN A 41 -2.07 -11.77 1.68
C ASN A 41 -0.99 -12.40 0.80
N ILE A 42 -0.92 -12.04 -0.48
CA ILE A 42 0.17 -12.49 -1.36
C ILE A 42 1.52 -11.90 -0.90
N PHE A 43 1.59 -10.61 -0.60
CA PHE A 43 2.83 -9.99 -0.12
C PHE A 43 3.23 -10.52 1.27
N GLU A 44 2.26 -10.66 2.16
CA GLU A 44 2.47 -11.22 3.49
C GLU A 44 2.95 -12.68 3.42
N HIS A 45 2.37 -13.50 2.54
CA HIS A 45 2.85 -14.85 2.25
C HIS A 45 4.32 -14.87 1.82
N LEU A 46 4.71 -14.00 0.88
CA LEU A 46 6.09 -13.91 0.42
C LEU A 46 7.06 -13.51 1.55
N VAL A 47 6.64 -12.60 2.43
CA VAL A 47 7.41 -12.23 3.62
C VAL A 47 7.55 -13.42 4.56
N PHE A 48 6.49 -14.20 4.78
CA PHE A 48 6.54 -15.38 5.63
C PHE A 48 7.48 -16.47 5.10
N GLN A 49 7.54 -16.66 3.78
CA GLN A 49 8.46 -17.61 3.16
C GLN A 49 9.94 -17.19 3.26
N THR A 50 10.23 -15.89 3.46
CA THR A 50 11.60 -15.35 3.41
C THR A 50 12.15 -14.95 4.78
N PHE A 51 11.30 -14.41 5.65
CA PHE A 51 11.71 -13.84 6.94
C PHE A 51 11.05 -14.52 8.14
N GLY A 52 9.90 -15.16 7.95
CA GLY A 52 9.11 -15.79 9.01
C GLY A 52 7.84 -15.01 9.37
N THR A 53 7.13 -15.48 10.40
CA THR A 53 5.76 -15.05 10.73
C THR A 53 5.66 -14.13 11.94
N ASP A 54 6.79 -13.67 12.46
CA ASP A 54 6.83 -12.79 13.63
C ASP A 54 6.22 -11.42 13.32
N GLU A 55 5.68 -10.75 14.35
CA GLU A 55 4.96 -9.48 14.22
C GLU A 55 5.81 -8.40 13.55
N ILE A 56 7.14 -8.41 13.79
CA ILE A 56 8.06 -7.43 13.21
C ILE A 56 8.04 -7.44 11.68
N TYR A 57 7.85 -8.60 11.06
CA TYR A 57 7.85 -8.72 9.61
C TYR A 57 6.51 -8.29 9.00
N ILE A 58 5.41 -8.61 9.67
CA ILE A 58 4.06 -8.15 9.31
C ILE A 58 4.01 -6.62 9.36
N ARG A 59 4.44 -6.04 10.48
CA ARG A 59 4.42 -4.58 10.69
C ARG A 59 5.46 -3.87 9.83
N GLY A 60 6.61 -4.50 9.61
CA GLY A 60 7.64 -4.02 8.68
C GLY A 60 7.13 -3.93 7.24
N LEU A 61 6.33 -4.91 6.79
CA LEU A 61 5.71 -4.89 5.47
C LEU A 61 4.74 -3.71 5.32
N SER A 62 3.84 -3.50 6.28
CA SER A 62 2.95 -2.33 6.29
C SER A 62 3.73 -1.01 6.28
N PHE A 63 4.80 -0.93 7.08
CA PHE A 63 5.63 0.26 7.17
C PHE A 63 6.35 0.56 5.85
N ALA A 64 6.81 -0.47 5.13
CA ALA A 64 7.41 -0.32 3.81
C ALA A 64 6.41 0.30 2.80
N PHE A 65 5.15 -0.14 2.80
CA PHE A 65 4.13 0.43 1.94
C PHE A 65 3.69 1.84 2.36
N PHE A 66 3.65 2.12 3.66
CA PHE A 66 3.45 3.47 4.19
C PHE A 66 4.53 4.43 3.68
N LEU A 67 5.82 4.03 3.73
CA LEU A 67 6.91 4.81 3.16
C LEU A 67 6.77 4.99 1.64
N GLY A 68 6.27 3.97 0.93
CA GLY A 68 5.91 4.09 -0.48
C GLY A 68 4.87 5.18 -0.74
N THR A 69 3.85 5.30 0.12
CA THR A 69 2.86 6.38 0.07
C THR A 69 3.52 7.74 0.29
N VAL A 70 4.35 7.88 1.32
CA VAL A 70 5.11 9.11 1.60
C VAL A 70 5.97 9.53 0.40
N PHE A 71 6.63 8.56 -0.24
CA PHE A 71 7.42 8.79 -1.45
C PHE A 71 6.56 9.31 -2.60
N PHE A 72 5.41 8.70 -2.88
CA PHE A 72 4.54 9.19 -3.96
C PHE A 72 3.92 10.55 -3.64
N THR A 73 3.61 10.85 -2.38
CA THR A 73 3.19 12.20 -1.97
C THR A 73 4.28 13.23 -2.26
N TYR A 74 5.55 12.95 -1.93
CA TYR A 74 6.68 13.79 -2.33
C TYR A 74 6.71 14.02 -3.84
N LYS A 75 6.54 12.95 -4.63
CA LYS A 75 6.60 13.01 -6.09
C LYS A 75 5.45 13.84 -6.69
N ILE A 76 4.24 13.71 -6.17
CA ILE A 76 3.06 14.48 -6.59
C ILE A 76 3.28 15.96 -6.30
N ALA A 77 3.56 16.32 -5.04
CA ALA A 77 3.73 17.71 -4.65
C ALA A 77 4.94 18.38 -5.30
N SER A 78 6.02 17.63 -5.53
CA SER A 78 7.18 18.13 -6.30
C SER A 78 6.85 18.37 -7.77
N PHE A 79 5.96 17.56 -8.35
CA PHE A 79 5.55 17.70 -9.75
C PHE A 79 4.58 18.87 -9.95
N LEU A 80 3.65 19.07 -9.02
CA LEU A 80 2.64 20.14 -9.10
C LEU A 80 3.17 21.52 -8.70
N PHE A 81 4.16 21.57 -7.80
CA PHE A 81 4.64 22.82 -7.20
C PHE A 81 6.15 22.93 -7.28
N SER A 82 6.85 22.44 -6.24
CA SER A 82 8.30 22.56 -6.11
C SER A 82 8.86 21.45 -5.24
N ARG A 83 10.17 21.21 -5.34
CA ARG A 83 10.87 20.23 -4.49
C ARG A 83 10.73 20.53 -3.00
N LYS A 84 10.72 21.81 -2.60
CA LYS A 84 10.54 22.21 -1.20
C LYS A 84 9.14 21.83 -0.70
N THR A 85 8.11 22.12 -1.49
CA THR A 85 6.73 21.71 -1.21
C THR A 85 6.59 20.20 -1.11
N GLY A 86 7.27 19.46 -2.00
CA GLY A 86 7.33 18.01 -1.95
C GLY A 86 7.87 17.46 -0.63
N LEU A 87 8.99 18.01 -0.15
CA LEU A 87 9.59 17.58 1.13
C LEU A 87 8.67 17.86 2.31
N LEU A 88 8.01 19.03 2.34
CA LEU A 88 7.04 19.37 3.38
C LEU A 88 5.81 18.45 3.34
N ALA A 89 5.29 18.16 2.15
CA ALA A 89 4.15 17.26 1.98
C ALA A 89 4.46 15.84 2.46
N ALA A 90 5.65 15.31 2.13
CA ALA A 90 6.10 14.02 2.63
C ALA A 90 6.30 14.01 4.15
N LEU A 91 6.90 15.06 4.71
CA LEU A 91 7.06 15.19 6.16
C LEU A 91 5.71 15.19 6.88
N PHE A 92 4.74 15.99 6.41
CA PHE A 92 3.40 16.03 7.00
C PHE A 92 2.63 14.72 6.80
N THR A 93 2.85 14.02 5.70
CA THR A 93 2.26 12.68 5.50
C THR A 93 2.86 11.67 6.47
N PHE A 94 4.18 11.68 6.65
CA PHE A 94 4.88 10.79 7.57
C PHE A 94 4.49 11.02 9.03
N LEU A 95 4.30 12.28 9.42
CA LEU A 95 3.92 12.68 10.78
C LEU A 95 2.40 12.71 11.00
N ASN A 96 1.59 12.34 10.00
CA ASN A 96 0.14 12.38 10.13
C ASN A 96 -0.33 11.33 11.15
N PRO A 97 -0.91 11.71 12.30
CA PRO A 97 -1.24 10.75 13.35
C PRO A 97 -2.34 9.76 12.94
N PHE A 98 -3.25 10.15 12.05
CA PHE A 98 -4.29 9.26 11.55
C PHE A 98 -3.74 8.22 10.59
N PHE A 99 -2.79 8.60 9.73
CA PHE A 99 -2.18 7.69 8.78
C PHE A 99 -1.10 6.82 9.42
N PHE A 100 -0.40 7.33 10.43
CA PHE A 100 0.70 6.63 11.10
C PHE A 100 0.25 5.36 11.83
N ILE A 101 -1.00 5.27 12.27
CA ILE A 101 -1.57 4.03 12.85
C ILE A 101 -1.48 2.89 11.81
N TYR A 102 -1.86 3.17 10.57
CA TYR A 102 -1.83 2.20 9.47
C TYR A 102 -0.41 1.86 9.00
N ALA A 103 0.60 2.63 9.43
CA ALA A 103 1.99 2.33 9.13
C ALA A 103 2.46 1.02 9.80
N PHE A 104 1.85 0.63 10.92
CA PHE A 104 2.20 -0.58 11.65
C PHE A 104 1.08 -1.61 11.69
N GLU A 105 -0.08 -1.30 11.14
CA GLU A 105 -1.19 -2.24 11.08
C GLU A 105 -0.99 -3.23 9.94
N GLY A 106 -0.84 -4.51 10.27
CA GLY A 106 -0.64 -5.67 9.39
C GLY A 106 -1.84 -5.98 8.51
N ARG A 107 -2.26 -5.01 7.70
CA ARG A 107 -3.50 -5.01 6.93
C ARG A 107 -3.28 -4.29 5.60
N MET A 108 -4.26 -4.43 4.72
CA MET A 108 -4.24 -3.90 3.35
C MET A 108 -4.23 -2.36 3.21
N TYR A 109 -4.31 -1.58 4.28
CA TYR A 109 -4.48 -0.12 4.20
C TYR A 109 -3.27 0.61 3.61
N SER A 110 -2.06 0.30 4.10
CA SER A 110 -0.84 0.98 3.62
C SER A 110 -0.46 0.58 2.19
N ILE A 111 -0.69 -0.68 1.81
CA ILE A 111 -0.49 -1.15 0.43
C ILE A 111 -1.49 -0.50 -0.54
N MET A 112 -2.74 -0.28 -0.12
CA MET A 112 -3.75 0.46 -0.88
C MET A 112 -3.35 1.93 -1.04
N ALA A 113 -2.98 2.60 0.06
CA ALA A 113 -2.60 4.01 0.04
C ALA A 113 -1.43 4.26 -0.93
N MET A 114 -0.44 3.37 -0.94
CA MET A 114 0.68 3.43 -1.89
C MET A 114 0.20 3.26 -3.33
N GLY A 115 -0.69 2.29 -3.57
CA GLY A 115 -1.35 2.06 -4.85
C GLY A 115 -2.03 3.31 -5.40
N VAL A 116 -2.89 3.93 -4.59
CA VAL A 116 -3.65 5.12 -4.95
C VAL A 116 -2.73 6.31 -5.21
N ALA A 117 -1.76 6.57 -4.31
CA ALA A 117 -0.81 7.66 -4.49
C ALA A 117 0.06 7.47 -5.75
N GLY A 118 0.53 6.24 -6.01
CA GLY A 118 1.27 5.91 -7.23
C GLY A 118 0.43 6.11 -8.49
N SER A 119 -0.82 5.63 -8.48
CA SER A 119 -1.75 5.81 -9.60
C SER A 119 -1.98 7.29 -9.89
N MET A 120 -2.25 8.09 -8.85
CA MET A 120 -2.48 9.53 -8.99
C MET A 120 -1.24 10.26 -9.53
N TYR A 121 -0.04 9.90 -9.07
CA TYR A 121 1.20 10.48 -9.61
C TYR A 121 1.34 10.26 -11.11
N PHE A 122 1.14 9.02 -11.58
CA PHE A 122 1.25 8.71 -13.00
C PHE A 122 0.11 9.29 -13.83
N TYR A 123 -1.11 9.32 -13.28
CA TYR A 123 -2.24 10.01 -13.88
C TYR A 123 -1.92 11.49 -14.13
N LEU A 124 -1.46 12.22 -13.11
CA LEU A 124 -1.08 13.63 -13.25
C LEU A 124 0.00 13.83 -14.31
N ARG A 125 0.96 12.92 -14.41
CA ARG A 125 2.00 12.98 -15.45
C ARG A 125 1.51 12.67 -16.85
N ILE A 126 0.41 11.93 -17.01
CA ILE A 126 -0.23 11.73 -18.31
C ILE A 126 -1.01 12.98 -18.71
N PHE A 127 -1.73 13.60 -17.77
CA PHE A 127 -2.65 14.69 -18.05
C PHE A 127 -2.00 16.08 -18.13
N LEU A 128 -1.01 16.36 -17.30
CA LEU A 128 -0.39 17.69 -17.19
C LEU A 128 0.91 17.84 -17.97
N ASN A 129 1.40 16.78 -18.62
CA ASN A 129 2.66 16.83 -19.34
C ASN A 129 2.42 17.21 -20.82
N GLU A 130 2.93 18.38 -21.22
CA GLU A 130 2.73 18.96 -22.56
C GLU A 130 3.45 18.19 -23.68
N GLU A 131 4.54 17.49 -23.35
CA GLU A 131 5.34 16.69 -24.29
C GLU A 131 4.65 15.39 -24.75
N GLY A 132 3.39 15.17 -24.34
CA GLY A 132 2.60 14.01 -24.70
C GLY A 132 2.82 12.78 -23.79
N ILE A 133 2.05 11.72 -24.08
CA ILE A 133 1.91 10.57 -23.19
C ILE A 133 3.08 9.58 -23.34
N ARG A 134 4.01 9.63 -22.39
CA ARG A 134 5.15 8.68 -22.33
C ARG A 134 4.66 7.27 -21.97
N LYS A 135 5.27 6.24 -22.59
CA LYS A 135 4.92 4.82 -22.33
C LYS A 135 5.09 4.42 -20.86
N ARG A 136 6.15 4.92 -20.20
CA ARG A 136 6.40 4.69 -18.77
C ARG A 136 5.24 5.16 -17.90
N ASP A 137 4.60 6.26 -18.27
CA ASP A 137 3.57 6.87 -17.42
C ASP A 137 2.26 6.11 -17.54
N ARG A 138 1.93 5.63 -18.75
CA ARG A 138 0.83 4.68 -18.96
C ARG A 138 1.03 3.39 -18.18
N PHE A 139 2.22 2.80 -18.28
CA PHE A 139 2.51 1.56 -17.56
C PHE A 139 2.43 1.76 -16.05
N GLY A 140 3.03 2.83 -15.53
CA GLY A 140 2.96 3.17 -14.10
C GLY A 140 1.53 3.39 -13.63
N TYR A 141 0.71 4.12 -14.39
CA TYR A 141 -0.70 4.34 -14.08
C TYR A 141 -1.47 3.01 -14.02
N ILE A 142 -1.35 2.15 -15.03
CA ILE A 142 -2.03 0.85 -15.07
C ILE A 142 -1.56 -0.02 -13.91
N PHE A 143 -0.25 -0.13 -13.69
CA PHE A 143 0.32 -0.95 -12.64
C PHE A 143 -0.19 -0.53 -11.25
N PHE A 144 -0.08 0.75 -10.89
CA PHE A 144 -0.50 1.22 -9.56
C PHE A 144 -2.02 1.25 -9.39
N THR A 145 -2.78 1.40 -10.48
CA THR A 145 -4.24 1.27 -10.45
C THR A 145 -4.65 -0.17 -10.16
N LEU A 146 -4.06 -1.14 -10.86
CA LEU A 146 -4.31 -2.55 -10.57
C LEU A 146 -3.84 -2.90 -9.15
N TRP A 147 -2.69 -2.40 -8.72
CA TRP A 147 -2.20 -2.56 -7.36
C TRP A 147 -3.21 -2.09 -6.32
N ALA A 148 -3.78 -0.88 -6.49
CA ALA A 148 -4.80 -0.36 -5.59
C ALA A 148 -6.08 -1.24 -5.62
N LEU A 149 -6.57 -1.60 -6.81
CA LEU A 149 -7.77 -2.43 -6.97
C LEU A 149 -7.62 -3.82 -6.35
N TYR A 150 -6.45 -4.45 -6.48
CA TYR A 150 -6.16 -5.74 -5.90
C TYR A 150 -5.78 -5.68 -4.41
N SER A 151 -5.69 -4.49 -3.81
CA SER A 151 -5.44 -4.33 -2.38
C SER A 151 -6.72 -4.17 -1.56
N HIS A 152 -7.68 -3.36 -2.02
CA HIS A 152 -8.91 -3.11 -1.29
C HIS A 152 -10.02 -2.66 -2.25
N HIS A 153 -11.24 -3.12 -2.02
CA HIS A 153 -12.38 -2.77 -2.87
C HIS A 153 -12.73 -1.28 -2.82
N PHE A 154 -12.38 -0.54 -1.76
CA PHE A 154 -12.53 0.92 -1.71
C PHE A 154 -11.66 1.69 -2.71
N ALA A 155 -10.65 1.05 -3.32
CA ALA A 155 -9.96 1.65 -4.46
C ALA A 155 -10.89 1.76 -5.69
N PHE A 156 -11.97 0.97 -5.71
CA PHE A 156 -13.07 1.16 -6.64
C PHE A 156 -14.04 2.19 -6.04
N LEU A 157 -14.23 3.31 -6.74
CA LEU A 157 -15.31 4.27 -6.45
C LEU A 157 -16.65 3.58 -6.75
N LYS A 158 -17.20 2.87 -5.76
CA LYS A 158 -18.58 2.44 -5.80
C LYS A 158 -19.42 3.61 -5.27
N ASN A 159 -20.20 4.25 -6.15
CA ASN A 159 -21.25 5.16 -5.71
C ASN A 159 -22.17 4.39 -4.75
N VAL A 160 -22.20 4.83 -3.49
CA VAL A 160 -23.17 4.37 -2.48
C VAL A 160 -24.51 5.05 -2.76
#